data_AF-A0A660SW58-F1
#
_entry.id   AF-A0A660SW58-F1
#
_cell.length_a   1.000
_cell.length_b   1.000
_cell.length_c   1.000
_cell.angle_alpha   90.00
_cell.angle_beta   90.00
_cell.angle_gamma   90.00
#
_symmetry.space_group_name_H-M   'P 1'
#
loop_
_entity.id
_entity.type
_entity.pdbx_description
1 polymer ?
#
loop_
_entity_poly.entity_id
_entity_poly.type
_entity_poly.pdbx_seq_one_letter_code
_entity_poly.pdbx_strand_id
1 'polypeptide(L)'
;VVLFNDDIADLTRELVRCGRIADTHIGLDFFDATMNRVGAYAIGSRAVLKGLLAAFLEPHDKLKTYDLEGNAFARLALLERAKTLPLGAVWDRYCEESGVVKDAGLIDDVLGYERDVQSKRK
;
A
#
# COMPACT_ATOMS: atom_id res chain seq x y z
N VAL A 1 -13.35 0.90 -5.13
CA VAL A 1 -12.20 1.62 -4.48
C VAL A 1 -10.97 0.73 -4.57
N VAL A 2 -9.77 1.29 -4.73
CA VAL A 2 -8.52 0.50 -4.73
C VAL A 2 -8.25 -0.07 -3.34
N LEU A 3 -7.89 -1.34 -3.25
CA LEU A 3 -7.61 -2.03 -2.00
C LEU A 3 -6.23 -2.68 -2.08
N PHE A 4 -5.58 -2.88 -0.93
CA PHE A 4 -4.32 -3.61 -0.88
C PHE A 4 -4.61 -5.11 -0.96
N ASN A 5 -4.78 -5.60 -2.18
CA ASN A 5 -4.99 -7.00 -2.53
C ASN A 5 -3.77 -7.54 -3.30
N ASP A 6 -3.84 -8.81 -3.73
CA ASP A 6 -2.76 -9.45 -4.48
C ASP A 6 -2.45 -8.72 -5.80
N ASP A 7 -3.47 -8.22 -6.52
CA ASP A 7 -3.25 -7.49 -7.78
C ASP A 7 -2.42 -6.20 -7.57
N ILE A 8 -2.76 -5.40 -6.56
CA ILE A 8 -2.02 -4.19 -6.23
C ILE A 8 -0.63 -4.52 -5.67
N ALA A 9 -0.52 -5.58 -4.87
CA ALA A 9 0.76 -6.06 -4.37
C ALA A 9 1.68 -6.50 -5.52
N ASP A 10 1.16 -7.23 -6.49
CA ASP A 10 1.93 -7.72 -7.64
C ASP A 10 2.32 -6.57 -8.58
N LEU A 11 1.39 -5.66 -8.88
CA LEU A 11 1.66 -4.47 -9.68
C LEU A 11 2.79 -3.62 -9.10
N THR A 12 2.68 -3.28 -7.81
CA THR A 12 3.69 -2.45 -7.13
C THR A 12 5.02 -3.17 -6.99
N ARG A 13 5.01 -4.49 -6.80
CA ARG A 13 6.22 -5.32 -6.77
C ARG A 13 6.96 -5.31 -8.10
N GLU A 14 6.25 -5.51 -9.21
CA GLU A 14 6.87 -5.44 -10.53
C GLU A 14 7.42 -4.04 -10.82
N LEU A 15 6.70 -2.99 -10.41
CA LEU A 15 7.15 -1.62 -10.58
C LEU A 15 8.46 -1.32 -9.82
N VAL A 16 8.59 -1.79 -8.58
CA VAL A 16 9.84 -1.68 -7.81
C VAL A 16 10.95 -2.51 -8.45
N ARG A 17 10.67 -3.78 -8.78
CA ARG A 17 11.67 -4.73 -9.31
C ARG A 17 12.27 -4.30 -10.65
N CYS A 18 11.45 -3.72 -11.53
CA CYS A 18 11.94 -3.22 -12.82
C CYS A 18 12.69 -1.88 -12.71
N GLY A 19 12.71 -1.25 -11.53
CA GLY A 19 13.41 0.00 -11.26
C GLY A 19 12.81 1.22 -11.98
N ARG A 20 11.52 1.19 -12.35
CA ARG A 20 10.88 2.21 -13.19
C ARG A 20 10.00 3.21 -12.44
N ILE A 21 10.09 3.25 -11.11
CA ILE A 21 9.29 4.19 -10.30
C ILE A 21 9.53 5.65 -10.71
N ALA A 22 10.78 6.03 -10.99
CA ALA A 22 11.11 7.40 -11.37
C ALA A 22 10.44 7.86 -12.69
N ASP A 23 10.14 6.92 -13.59
CA ASP A 23 9.58 7.19 -14.92
C ASP A 23 8.10 6.79 -15.03
N THR A 24 7.48 6.31 -13.94
CA THR A 24 6.10 5.80 -13.95
C THR A 24 5.17 6.73 -13.19
N HIS A 25 4.07 7.10 -13.84
CA HIS A 25 3.02 7.90 -13.25
C HIS A 25 1.92 6.98 -12.70
N ILE A 26 1.66 7.07 -11.40
CA ILE A 26 0.64 6.25 -10.74
C ILE A 26 -0.61 7.10 -10.53
N GLY A 27 -1.70 6.72 -11.20
CA GLY A 27 -3.02 7.34 -11.06
C GLY A 27 -4.01 6.39 -10.39
N LEU A 28 -4.93 6.95 -9.61
CA LEU A 28 -6.08 6.22 -9.10
C LEU A 28 -7.29 6.56 -9.95
N ASP A 29 -7.90 5.55 -10.57
CA ASP A 29 -9.15 5.71 -11.30
C ASP A 29 -10.22 4.80 -10.68
N PHE A 30 -11.06 5.39 -9.85
CA PHE A 30 -12.23 4.73 -9.30
C PHE A 30 -13.28 5.77 -8.90
N PHE A 31 -14.54 5.33 -8.89
CA PHE A 31 -15.64 6.10 -8.34
C PHE A 31 -16.54 5.18 -7.51
N ASP A 32 -16.76 5.57 -6.26
CA ASP A 32 -17.69 4.89 -5.36
C ASP A 32 -18.54 5.93 -4.63
N ALA A 33 -19.84 5.95 -4.93
CA ALA A 33 -20.81 6.87 -4.34
C ALA A 33 -21.57 6.27 -3.15
N THR A 34 -21.28 5.02 -2.78
CA THR A 34 -21.99 4.29 -1.71
C THR A 34 -21.39 4.52 -0.32
N MET A 35 -20.23 5.20 -0.24
CA MET A 35 -19.51 5.48 1.01
C MET A 35 -18.90 6.89 1.03
N ASN A 36 -18.31 7.27 2.17
CA ASN A 36 -17.64 8.57 2.33
C ASN A 36 -16.48 8.71 1.33
N ARG A 37 -16.59 9.69 0.42
CA ARG A 37 -15.65 9.89 -0.69
C ARG A 37 -14.23 10.26 -0.24
N VAL A 38 -14.10 10.98 0.88
CA VAL A 38 -12.79 11.32 1.46
C VAL A 38 -12.14 10.05 2.03
N GLY A 39 -12.93 9.25 2.75
CA GLY A 39 -12.48 7.94 3.24
C GLY A 39 -12.05 7.01 2.11
N ALA A 40 -12.85 6.92 1.04
CA ALA A 40 -12.54 6.11 -0.13
C ALA A 40 -11.21 6.54 -0.80
N TYR A 41 -10.98 7.84 -0.97
CA TYR A 41 -9.74 8.36 -1.55
C TYR A 41 -8.51 8.09 -0.66
N ALA A 42 -8.66 8.28 0.66
CA ALA A 42 -7.60 7.99 1.62
C ALA A 42 -7.26 6.49 1.63
N ILE A 43 -8.26 5.61 1.67
CA ILE A 43 -8.06 4.15 1.63
C ILE A 43 -7.36 3.73 0.34
N GLY A 44 -7.85 4.19 -0.82
CA GLY A 44 -7.28 3.84 -2.12
C GLY A 44 -5.83 4.30 -2.29
N SER A 45 -5.53 5.54 -1.90
CA SER A 45 -4.17 6.08 -1.96
C SER A 45 -3.22 5.33 -1.03
N ARG A 46 -3.65 5.08 0.21
CA ARG A 46 -2.86 4.34 1.20
C ARG A 46 -2.63 2.89 0.78
N ALA A 47 -3.59 2.25 0.09
CA ALA A 47 -3.43 0.90 -0.43
C ALA A 47 -2.27 0.79 -1.42
N VAL A 48 -2.18 1.72 -2.38
CA VAL A 48 -1.06 1.76 -3.34
C VAL A 48 0.26 2.06 -2.65
N LEU A 49 0.29 3.03 -1.72
CA LEU A 49 1.50 3.35 -0.95
C LEU A 49 1.98 2.16 -0.11
N LYS A 50 1.08 1.41 0.51
CA LYS A 50 1.41 0.17 1.25
C LYS A 50 1.97 -0.91 0.32
N GLY A 51 1.41 -1.06 -0.88
CA GLY A 51 1.95 -1.97 -1.89
C GLY A 51 3.38 -1.62 -2.27
N LEU A 52 3.65 -0.34 -2.56
CA LEU A 52 5.00 0.16 -2.82
C LEU A 52 5.95 -0.07 -1.64
N LEU A 53 5.51 0.24 -0.42
CA LEU A 53 6.30 0.01 0.79
C LEU A 53 6.65 -1.47 0.96
N ALA A 54 5.68 -2.37 0.81
CA ALA A 54 5.90 -3.81 0.89
C ALA A 54 6.89 -4.29 -0.18
N ALA A 55 6.79 -3.76 -1.39
CA ALA A 55 7.69 -4.08 -2.49
C ALA A 55 9.11 -3.55 -2.26
N PHE A 56 9.28 -2.35 -1.68
CA PHE A 56 10.61 -1.83 -1.31
C PHE A 56 11.28 -2.60 -0.17
N LEU A 57 10.50 -3.22 0.72
CA LEU A 57 11.00 -4.03 1.81
C LEU A 57 11.27 -5.49 1.41
N GLU A 58 10.98 -5.86 0.15
CA GLU A 58 11.25 -7.20 -0.35
C GLU A 58 12.77 -7.43 -0.52
N PRO A 59 13.33 -8.58 -0.09
CA PRO A 59 14.74 -8.91 -0.28
C PRO A 59 15.04 -9.32 -1.73
N HIS A 60 14.94 -8.37 -2.67
CA HIS A 60 15.01 -8.61 -4.11
C HIS A 60 16.29 -9.31 -4.55
N ASP A 61 17.46 -8.85 -4.07
CA ASP A 61 18.75 -9.44 -4.45
C ASP A 61 18.81 -10.93 -4.11
N LYS A 62 18.30 -11.31 -2.94
CA LYS A 62 18.29 -12.70 -2.48
C LYS A 62 17.29 -13.56 -3.27
N LEU A 63 16.12 -12.99 -3.62
CA LEU A 63 15.17 -13.67 -4.49
C LEU A 63 15.76 -13.91 -5.88
N LYS A 64 16.48 -12.93 -6.42
CA LYS A 64 17.18 -13.05 -7.71
C LYS A 64 18.26 -14.11 -7.68
N THR A 65 19.05 -14.19 -6.60
CA THR A 65 20.03 -15.27 -6.41
C THR A 65 19.36 -16.64 -6.46
N TYR A 66 18.30 -16.86 -5.69
CA TYR A 66 17.59 -18.15 -5.70
C TYR A 66 16.98 -18.50 -7.06
N ASP A 67 16.52 -17.50 -7.81
CA ASP A 67 15.98 -17.69 -9.16
C ASP A 67 17.07 -18.13 -10.15
N LEU A 68 18.23 -17.46 -10.13
CA LEU A 68 19.40 -17.81 -10.97
C LEU A 68 19.98 -19.19 -10.65
N GLU A 69 19.89 -19.62 -9.40
CA GLU A 69 20.31 -20.95 -8.94
C GLU A 69 19.26 -22.05 -9.23
N GLY A 70 18.07 -21.68 -9.73
CA GLY A 70 16.96 -22.61 -9.94
C GLY A 70 16.32 -23.14 -8.64
N ASN A 71 16.58 -22.49 -7.50
CA ASN A 71 16.08 -22.91 -6.20
C ASN A 71 14.65 -22.36 -5.95
N ALA A 72 13.68 -22.95 -6.64
CA ALA A 72 12.28 -22.56 -6.56
C ALA A 72 11.70 -22.65 -5.14
N PHE A 73 12.16 -23.62 -4.34
CA PHE A 73 11.71 -23.79 -2.95
C PHE A 73 12.14 -22.61 -2.07
N ALA A 74 13.44 -22.26 -2.06
CA ALA A 74 13.93 -21.17 -1.22
C ALA A 74 13.34 -19.82 -1.63
N ARG A 75 13.16 -19.60 -2.95
CA ARG A 75 12.48 -18.42 -3.49
C ARG A 75 11.04 -18.33 -2.96
N LEU A 76 10.26 -19.40 -3.08
CA LEU A 76 8.87 -19.41 -2.63
C LEU A 76 8.76 -19.26 -1.10
N ALA A 77 9.61 -19.95 -0.34
CA ALA A 77 9.62 -19.86 1.12
C ALA A 77 9.95 -18.44 1.61
N LEU A 78 10.85 -17.73 0.92
CA LEU A 78 11.20 -16.35 1.24
C LEU A 78 10.03 -15.38 0.95
N LEU A 79 9.37 -15.56 -0.20
CA LEU A 79 8.17 -14.79 -0.56
C LEU A 79 7.04 -14.99 0.46
N GLU A 80 6.81 -16.23 0.87
CA GLU A 80 5.75 -16.54 1.84
C GLU A 80 6.05 -15.95 3.22
N ARG A 81 7.31 -16.05 3.67
CA ARG A 81 7.75 -15.42 4.92
C ARG A 81 7.57 -13.89 4.88
N ALA A 82 7.81 -13.25 3.73
CA ALA A 82 7.70 -11.80 3.60
C ALA A 82 6.29 -11.27 3.93
N LYS A 83 5.24 -12.06 3.69
CA LYS A 83 3.84 -11.69 3.96
C LYS A 83 3.54 -11.45 5.44
N THR A 84 4.31 -12.06 6.34
CA THR A 84 4.10 -11.98 7.80
C THR A 84 5.13 -11.10 8.51
N LEU A 85 5.99 -10.41 7.75
CA LEU A 85 6.87 -9.39 8.31
C LEU A 85 6.03 -8.23 8.88
N PRO A 86 6.57 -7.48 9.86
CA PRO A 86 5.84 -6.41 10.55
C PRO A 86 5.69 -5.14 9.68
N LEU A 87 5.07 -5.26 8.51
CA LEU A 87 4.82 -4.16 7.57
C LEU A 87 4.03 -3.02 8.22
N GLY A 88 3.06 -3.35 9.08
CA GLY A 88 2.25 -2.37 9.80
C GLY A 88 3.09 -1.42 10.68
N ALA A 89 4.15 -1.92 11.32
CA ALA A 89 5.03 -1.08 12.14
C ALA A 89 5.83 -0.08 11.29
N VAL A 90 6.30 -0.51 10.11
CA VAL A 90 7.01 0.38 9.18
C VAL A 90 6.03 1.40 8.57
N TRP A 91 4.81 0.98 8.25
CA TRP A 91 3.76 1.85 7.75
C TRP A 91 3.37 2.93 8.77
N ASP A 92 3.21 2.58 10.04
CA ASP A 92 2.90 3.53 11.10
C ASP A 92 4.01 4.57 11.25
N ARG A 93 5.28 4.14 11.18
CA ARG A 93 6.42 5.05 11.21
C ARG A 93 6.44 5.99 10.00
N TYR A 94 6.16 5.48 8.81
CA TYR A 94 6.05 6.30 7.60
C TYR A 94 4.95 7.37 7.72
N CYS A 95 3.80 7.02 8.32
CA CYS A 95 2.72 7.98 8.57
C CYS A 95 3.14 9.08 9.55
N GLU A 96 3.80 8.71 10.65
CA GLU A 96 4.33 9.66 11.63
C GLU A 96 5.32 10.65 11.00
N GLU A 97 6.30 10.14 10.24
CA GLU A 97 7.31 10.96 9.58
C GLU A 97 6.70 11.87 8.49
N SER A 98 5.62 11.43 7.87
CA SER A 98 4.87 12.21 6.88
C SER A 98 3.90 13.21 7.52
N GLY A 99 3.77 13.24 8.85
CA GLY A 99 2.85 14.15 9.55
C GLY A 99 1.35 13.85 9.30
N VAL A 100 1.02 12.60 8.96
CA VAL A 100 -0.36 12.17 8.68
C VAL A 100 -0.87 11.17 9.72
N VAL A 101 -2.19 11.02 9.81
CA VAL A 101 -2.81 10.05 10.71
C VAL A 101 -2.43 8.61 10.35
N LYS A 102 -2.21 7.78 11.37
CA LYS A 102 -2.07 6.32 11.24
C LYS A 102 -3.40 5.70 10.83
N ASP A 103 -3.38 4.44 10.39
CA ASP A 103 -4.64 3.75 10.02
C ASP A 103 -5.62 3.69 11.20
N ALA A 104 -5.12 3.50 12.42
CA ALA A 104 -5.95 3.43 13.62
C ALA A 104 -6.78 4.70 13.87
N GLY A 105 -6.31 5.88 13.44
CA GLY A 105 -7.03 7.15 13.61
C GLY A 105 -7.80 7.61 12.37
N LEU A 106 -7.66 6.92 11.23
CA LEU A 106 -8.23 7.38 9.96
C LEU A 106 -9.76 7.44 10.00
N ILE A 107 -10.41 6.48 10.65
CA ILE A 107 -11.88 6.41 10.75
C ILE A 107 -12.41 7.63 11.51
N ASP A 108 -11.84 7.91 12.69
CA ASP A 108 -12.28 9.01 13.54
C ASP A 108 -12.09 10.37 12.87
N ASP A 109 -10.98 10.55 12.14
CA ASP A 109 -10.69 11.78 11.40
C ASP A 109 -11.70 12.03 10.26
N VAL A 110 -11.97 10.99 9.46
CA VAL A 110 -12.94 11.07 8.35
C VAL A 110 -14.36 11.32 8.87
N LEU A 111 -14.79 10.60 9.91
CA LEU A 111 -16.11 10.78 10.52
C LEU A 111 -16.23 12.13 11.24
N GLY A 112 -15.14 12.63 11.83
CA GLY A 112 -15.07 13.97 12.38
C GLY A 112 -15.34 15.03 11.32
N TYR A 113 -14.62 14.96 10.19
CA TYR A 113 -14.83 15.88 9.07
C TYR A 113 -16.23 15.77 8.45
N GLU A 114 -16.80 14.57 8.38
CA GLU A 114 -18.17 14.37 7.90
C GLU A 114 -19.19 15.12 8.76
N ARG A 115 -19.10 14.94 10.08
CA ARG A 115 -19.96 15.62 11.05
C ARG A 115 -19.78 17.13 11.01
N ASP A 116 -18.54 17.60 10.99
CA ASP A 116 -18.25 19.02 11.22
C ASP A 116 -18.40 19.87 9.95
N VAL A 117 -18.28 19.25 8.77
CA VAL A 117 -18.26 19.96 7.48
C VAL A 117 -19.24 19.37 6.48
N GLN A 118 -19.16 18.07 6.14
CA GLN A 118 -19.92 17.53 5.01
C GLN A 118 -21.43 17.51 5.26
N SER A 119 -21.85 17.17 6.49
CA SER A 119 -23.26 17.11 6.89
C SER A 119 -23.98 18.47 6.81
N LYS A 120 -23.23 19.57 6.80
CA LYS A 120 -23.75 20.94 6.75
C LYS A 120 -23.91 21.48 5.34
N ARG A 121 -23.49 20.72 4.32
CA ARG A 121 -23.63 21.09 2.91
C ARG A 121 -25.09 20.85 2.49
N LYS A 122 -25.72 21.90 1.95
CA LYS A 122 -27.07 21.83 1.38
C LYS A 122 -27.03 21.27 -0.04
#